data_AF-A0A4Q4BP25-F1
#
_entry.id   AF-A0A4Q4BP25-F1
#
_cell.length_a   1.000
_cell.length_b   1.000
_cell.length_c   1.000
_cell.angle_alpha   90.00
_cell.angle_beta   90.00
_cell.angle_gamma   90.00
#
_symmetry.space_group_name_H-M   'P 1'
#
loop_
_entity.id
_entity.type
_entity.pdbx_description
1 polymer ?
#
loop_
_entity_poly.entity_id
_entity_poly.type
_entity_poly.pdbx_seq_one_letter_code
_entity_poly.pdbx_strand_id
1 'polypeptide(L)'
;MNQMTQKAGLGGSPFKTRYDNFIGGKFVAPVNGRYFDNVTPITGAKVCEIARSDSADINLALDAAHAAKDAWGKTSAMHRSNILLKIADRIEA
;
A
#
# COMPACT_ATOMS: atom_id res chain seq x y z
N MET A 1 -31.87 14.67 -25.45
CA MET A 1 -30.46 14.30 -25.33
C MET A 1 -30.05 14.60 -23.89
N ASN A 2 -30.23 13.64 -22.98
CA ASN A 2 -30.06 13.90 -21.55
C ASN A 2 -28.59 14.13 -21.23
N GLN A 3 -28.27 15.36 -20.83
CA GLN A 3 -27.03 15.66 -20.14
C GLN A 3 -26.99 14.84 -18.86
N MET A 4 -26.09 13.85 -18.82
CA MET A 4 -25.66 13.24 -17.56
C MET A 4 -24.90 14.33 -16.80
N THR A 5 -25.63 15.08 -15.98
CA THR A 5 -25.06 15.99 -14.99
C THR A 5 -24.15 15.18 -14.09
N GLN A 6 -22.84 15.29 -14.32
CA GLN A 6 -21.83 14.75 -13.43
C GLN A 6 -21.92 15.58 -12.14
N LYS A 7 -22.77 15.13 -11.20
CA LYS A 7 -22.71 15.64 -9.83
C LYS A 7 -21.34 15.22 -9.30
N ALA A 8 -20.42 16.19 -9.20
CA ALA A 8 -19.21 16.04 -8.42
C ALA A 8 -19.66 15.66 -7.00
N GLY A 9 -19.48 14.39 -6.64
CA GLY A 9 -19.82 13.87 -5.33
C GLY A 9 -19.14 14.71 -4.26
N LEU A 10 -19.94 15.16 -3.30
CA LEU A 10 -19.54 15.93 -2.13
C LEU A 10 -18.52 15.15 -1.29
N GLY A 11 -17.36 15.75 -1.01
CA GLY A 11 -16.29 15.22 -0.16
C GLY A 11 -15.08 14.74 -0.97
N GLY A 12 -13.91 15.34 -0.76
CA GLY A 12 -12.68 14.88 -1.39
C GLY A 12 -12.41 13.40 -1.10
N SER A 13 -11.72 12.71 -2.02
CA SER A 13 -11.29 11.33 -1.83
C SER A 13 -10.59 11.19 -0.46
N PRO A 14 -10.98 10.21 0.40
CA PRO A 14 -10.32 10.00 1.68
C PRO A 14 -8.91 9.41 1.53
N PHE A 15 -8.53 9.05 0.30
CA PHE A 15 -7.24 8.46 -0.03
C PHE A 15 -6.21 9.53 -0.35
N LYS A 16 -4.93 9.24 -0.04
CA LYS A 16 -3.82 10.08 -0.50
C LYS A 16 -3.77 10.09 -2.02
N THR A 17 -3.25 11.17 -2.60
CA THR A 17 -3.09 11.30 -4.05
C THR A 17 -2.10 10.28 -4.63
N ARG A 18 -1.15 9.79 -3.83
CA ARG A 18 -0.12 8.83 -4.23
C ARG A 18 0.30 7.92 -3.06
N TYR A 19 0.60 6.67 -3.38
CA TYR A 19 1.22 5.71 -2.47
C TYR A 19 2.50 5.12 -3.06
N ASP A 20 3.53 5.10 -2.22
CA ASP A 20 4.83 4.50 -2.47
C ASP A 20 4.86 3.02 -2.07
N ASN A 21 5.92 2.29 -2.41
CA ASN A 21 6.16 0.94 -1.90
C ASN A 21 6.37 0.97 -0.38
N PHE A 22 6.01 -0.07 0.35
CA PHE A 22 6.38 -0.24 1.75
C PHE A 22 7.44 -1.33 1.90
N ILE A 23 8.71 -0.93 1.97
CA ILE A 23 9.87 -1.84 1.97
C ILE A 23 10.72 -1.56 3.20
N GLY A 24 11.07 -2.62 3.95
CA GLY A 24 11.94 -2.50 5.13
C GLY A 24 11.39 -1.59 6.23
N GLY A 25 10.06 -1.52 6.38
CA GLY A 25 9.41 -0.69 7.38
C GLY A 25 9.26 0.80 7.01
N LYS A 26 9.50 1.18 5.74
CA LYS A 26 9.42 2.57 5.26
C LYS A 26 8.66 2.66 3.95
N PHE A 27 8.03 3.81 3.72
CA PHE A 27 7.52 4.17 2.39
C PHE A 27 8.68 4.60 1.50
N VAL A 28 8.81 3.98 0.32
CA VAL A 28 9.92 4.16 -0.63
C VAL A 28 9.34 4.29 -2.03
N ALA A 29 9.63 5.40 -2.72
CA ALA A 29 9.26 5.58 -4.11
C ALA A 29 9.85 4.44 -4.98
N PRO A 30 9.15 3.99 -6.03
CA PRO A 30 9.66 2.95 -6.90
C PRO A 30 10.96 3.43 -7.56
N VAL A 31 11.94 2.53 -7.69
CA VAL A 31 13.31 2.86 -8.15
C VAL A 31 13.30 3.62 -9.47
N ASN A 32 12.43 3.22 -10.39
CA ASN A 32 12.31 3.83 -11.72
C ASN A 32 11.27 4.97 -11.78
N GLY A 33 10.76 5.43 -10.64
CA GLY A 33 9.82 6.55 -10.53
C GLY A 33 8.45 6.32 -11.19
N ARG A 34 8.13 5.07 -11.56
CA ARG A 34 6.90 4.74 -12.29
C ARG A 34 5.72 4.56 -11.34
N TYR A 35 4.57 5.10 -11.72
CA TYR A 35 3.30 4.92 -11.02
C TYR A 35 2.19 4.58 -12.02
N PHE A 36 1.09 4.01 -11.54
CA PHE A 36 -0.12 3.85 -12.34
C PHE A 36 -1.35 4.39 -11.61
N ASP A 37 -2.33 4.80 -12.40
CA ASP A 37 -3.60 5.32 -11.91
C ASP A 37 -4.45 4.17 -11.34
N ASN A 38 -4.85 4.31 -10.07
CA ASN A 38 -5.87 3.49 -9.46
C ASN A 38 -7.23 4.08 -9.81
N VAL A 39 -7.94 3.45 -10.75
CA VAL A 39 -9.22 3.91 -11.27
C VAL A 39 -10.35 3.13 -10.62
N THR A 40 -11.39 3.82 -10.14
CA THR A 40 -12.55 3.14 -9.55
C THR A 40 -13.48 2.58 -10.64
N PRO A 41 -13.97 1.34 -10.51
CA PRO A 41 -14.94 0.78 -11.46
C PRO A 41 -16.34 1.41 -11.31
N ILE A 42 -16.61 2.17 -10.24
CA ILE A 42 -17.92 2.78 -9.98
C ILE A 42 -18.17 3.96 -10.93
N THR A 43 -17.14 4.79 -11.16
CA THR A 43 -17.27 6.04 -11.93
C THR A 43 -16.25 6.16 -13.07
N GLY A 44 -15.24 5.29 -13.12
CA GLY A 44 -14.11 5.42 -14.05
C GLY A 44 -13.15 6.56 -13.72
N ALA A 45 -13.32 7.25 -12.59
CA ALA A 45 -12.44 8.34 -12.17
C ALA A 45 -11.16 7.80 -11.47
N LYS A 46 -10.07 8.58 -11.55
CA LYS A 46 -8.84 8.32 -10.80
C LYS A 46 -9.06 8.55 -9.31
N VAL A 47 -8.73 7.55 -8.50
CA VAL A 47 -8.74 7.62 -7.03
C VAL A 47 -7.41 8.13 -6.50
N CYS A 48 -6.30 7.52 -6.95
CA CYS A 48 -4.93 7.87 -6.56
C CYS A 48 -3.91 7.27 -7.55
N GLU A 49 -2.63 7.49 -7.28
CA GLU A 49 -1.50 6.82 -7.94
C GLU A 49 -0.87 5.79 -7.01
N ILE A 50 -0.46 4.66 -7.55
CA ILE A 50 0.25 3.62 -6.80
C ILE A 50 1.54 3.22 -7.51
N ALA A 51 2.58 2.92 -6.72
CA ALA A 51 3.90 2.57 -7.23
C ALA A 51 3.83 1.41 -8.23
N ARG A 52 4.49 1.57 -9.38
CA ARG A 52 4.59 0.56 -10.44
C ARG A 52 5.97 -0.07 -10.43
N SER A 53 6.15 -0.96 -9.45
CA SER A 53 7.40 -1.64 -9.16
C SER A 53 7.85 -2.60 -10.27
N ASP A 54 9.15 -2.83 -10.33
CA ASP A 54 9.77 -3.86 -11.16
C ASP A 54 10.86 -4.63 -10.41
N SER A 55 11.71 -5.35 -11.14
CA SER A 55 12.76 -6.20 -10.57
C SER A 55 13.68 -5.45 -9.62
N ALA A 56 13.93 -4.15 -9.82
CA ALA A 56 14.79 -3.38 -8.93
C ALA A 56 14.15 -3.22 -7.54
N ASP A 57 12.87 -2.83 -7.49
CA ASP A 57 12.10 -2.73 -6.24
C ASP A 57 11.93 -4.09 -5.56
N ILE A 58 11.72 -5.15 -6.35
CA ILE A 58 11.59 -6.52 -5.86
C ILE A 58 12.87 -6.95 -5.15
N ASN A 59 14.04 -6.67 -5.73
CA ASN A 59 15.32 -7.01 -5.09
C ASN A 59 15.51 -6.28 -3.77
N LEU A 60 15.18 -4.98 -3.69
CA LEU A 60 15.21 -4.22 -2.43
C LEU A 60 14.27 -4.83 -1.37
N ALA A 61 13.09 -5.30 -1.78
CA ALA A 61 12.15 -5.97 -0.90
C ALA A 61 12.69 -7.34 -0.41
N LEU A 62 13.32 -8.10 -1.29
CA LEU A 62 13.94 -9.39 -0.96
C LEU A 62 15.11 -9.22 0.01
N ASP A 63 15.98 -8.24 -0.22
CA ASP A 63 17.11 -7.94 0.66
C ASP A 63 16.61 -7.58 2.07
N ALA A 64 15.60 -6.72 2.17
CA ALA A 64 14.98 -6.36 3.44
C ALA A 64 14.31 -7.57 4.13
N ALA A 65 13.63 -8.42 3.36
CA ALA A 65 13.00 -9.63 3.88
C ALA A 65 14.03 -10.64 4.41
N HIS A 66 15.12 -10.88 3.67
CA HIS A 66 16.20 -11.77 4.10
C HIS A 66 16.92 -11.24 5.33
N ALA A 67 17.17 -9.93 5.43
CA ALA A 67 17.76 -9.32 6.61
C ALA A 67 16.90 -9.50 7.87
N ALA A 68 15.56 -9.48 7.74
CA ALA A 68 14.64 -9.65 8.86
C ALA A 68 14.35 -11.12 9.22
N LYS A 69 14.51 -12.04 8.26
CA LYS A 69 14.06 -13.44 8.34
C LYS A 69 14.52 -14.16 9.61
N ASP A 70 15.81 -14.10 9.93
CA ASP A 70 16.37 -14.91 11.03
C ASP A 70 15.91 -14.41 12.40
N ALA A 71 15.86 -13.08 12.60
CA ALA A 71 15.39 -12.49 13.84
C ALA A 71 13.90 -12.78 14.06
N TRP A 72 13.08 -12.63 13.01
CA TRP A 72 11.66 -12.98 13.05
C TRP A 72 11.43 -14.48 13.27
N GLY A 73 12.18 -15.33 12.57
CA GLY A 73 12.08 -16.79 12.68
C GLY A 73 12.38 -17.30 14.09
N LYS A 74 13.30 -16.66 14.81
CA LYS A 74 13.67 -16.98 16.20
C LYS A 74 12.68 -16.42 17.25
N THR A 75 11.76 -15.55 16.84
CA THR A 75 10.76 -14.95 17.75
C THR A 75 9.79 -16.02 18.24
N SER A 76 9.48 -16.06 19.54
CA SER A 76 8.60 -17.10 20.11
C SER A 76 7.17 -17.05 19.57
N ALA A 77 6.46 -18.19 19.58
CA ALA A 77 5.08 -18.26 19.12
C ALA A 77 4.16 -17.28 19.89
N MET A 78 4.32 -17.18 21.21
CA MET A 78 3.60 -16.22 22.04
C MET A 78 3.85 -14.77 21.60
N HIS A 79 5.11 -14.40 21.37
CA HIS A 79 5.42 -13.03 20.96
C HIS A 79 4.86 -12.69 19.56
N ARG A 80 4.96 -13.63 18.60
CA ARG A 80 4.35 -13.45 17.28
C ARG A 80 2.83 -13.31 17.37
N SER A 81 2.16 -14.12 18.21
CA SER A 81 0.71 -14.01 18.45
C SER A 81 0.33 -12.63 18.96
N ASN A 82 1.05 -12.12 19.97
CA ASN A 82 0.80 -10.80 20.53
C ASN A 82 1.00 -9.67 19.50
N ILE A 83 1.98 -9.80 18.60
CA ILE A 83 2.16 -8.84 17.49
C ILE A 83 0.97 -8.89 16.53
N LEU A 84 0.51 -10.08 16.14
CA LEU A 84 -0.63 -10.23 15.23
C LEU A 84 -1.93 -9.69 15.83
N LEU A 85 -2.18 -9.92 17.13
CA LEU A 85 -3.32 -9.35 17.84
C LEU A 85 -3.27 -7.82 17.85
N LYS A 86 -2.10 -7.23 18.12
CA LYS A 86 -1.93 -5.77 18.03
C LYS A 86 -2.19 -5.21 16.64
N ILE A 87 -1.89 -5.97 15.58
CA ILE A 87 -2.23 -5.57 14.20
C ILE A 87 -3.75 -5.60 14.00
N ALA A 88 -4.44 -6.65 14.49
CA ALA A 88 -5.89 -6.73 14.43
C ALA A 88 -6.57 -5.56 15.16
N ASP A 89 -6.10 -5.22 16.37
CA ASP A 89 -6.60 -4.08 17.15
C ASP A 89 -6.52 -2.76 16.38
N ARG A 90 -5.52 -2.60 15.48
CA ARG A 90 -5.39 -1.38 14.65
C ARG A 90 -6.26 -1.36 13.41
N ILE A 91 -6.77 -2.51 12.99
CA ILE A 91 -7.68 -2.63 11.83
C ILE A 91 -9.14 -2.47 12.29
N GLU A 92 -9.47 -2.94 13.49
CA GLU A 92 -10.84 -2.95 14.03
C GLU A 92 -11.26 -1.64 14.71
N ALA A 93 -10.31 -0.83 15.19
CA ALA A 93 -10.55 0.43 15.87
C ALA A 93 -10.97 1.56 14.93
#